data_AF-A0AAE8LZ16-F1
#
_entry.id   AF-A0AAE8LZ16-F1
#
_cell.length_a   1.000
_cell.length_b   1.000
_cell.length_c   1.000
_cell.angle_alpha   90.00
_cell.angle_beta   90.00
_cell.angle_gamma   90.00
#
_symmetry.space_group_name_H-M   'P 1'
#
loop_
_entity.id
_entity.type
_entity.pdbx_description
1 polymer ?
#
loop_
_entity_poly.entity_id
_entity_poly.type
_entity_poly.pdbx_seq_one_letter_code
_entity_poly.pdbx_strand_id
1 'polypeptide(L)'
;MRFSTIVTLAGGIVTSTVAQSDRSDGAALSDLDASVWKNLVSAPQTKRDDFDSPRNRPVKRQSGWSPPSDLKTPLQEVWEHYEKTYDGGLDANVNTGFHQIMANKGYLNICVRWDSTATLTEAQRTKIAKVYDQQYQKWFKWLYGYNGFPYSNVKVNIVGYAVKNKSQLQGSTTGYDVYTDLDADGIPMCPVSCARDAHLDGDYSGCKAGANRHYDHSLWLTDGLEGGFGHNWGQQVGREYFMNNLDSGNIHILLHEMGHTFALDDFYDWTPTGITKFIMLAGASMEITDFDGWMLRNWWYYLSQKNKWSSAKASSSAVSSTAITPAKAADKIVTSTKATTKATATSSPVVSAGDNAGKTVAAWAQCGGGNWTGATKCGAGLKCTKHNDYYSQCTPN
;
A
#
# COMPACT_ATOMS: atom_id res chain seq x y z
N MET A 1 -19.85 -76.28 -28.98
CA MET A 1 -19.16 -74.98 -28.81
C MET A 1 -18.62 -74.98 -27.36
N ARG A 2 -17.36 -75.25 -26.97
CA ARG A 2 -16.00 -74.78 -27.40
C ARG A 2 -15.97 -73.25 -27.50
N PHE A 3 -15.20 -72.42 -26.77
CA PHE A 3 -14.03 -72.49 -25.86
C PHE A 3 -14.10 -71.30 -24.86
N SER A 4 -13.67 -71.40 -23.59
CA SER A 4 -12.42 -70.86 -22.99
C SER A 4 -11.82 -69.58 -23.61
N THR A 5 -11.52 -68.54 -22.79
CA THR A 5 -10.17 -67.97 -22.52
C THR A 5 -10.22 -66.84 -21.46
N ILE A 6 -9.20 -66.82 -20.59
CA ILE A 6 -8.86 -65.87 -19.50
C ILE A 6 -8.11 -64.64 -20.04
N VAL A 7 -8.34 -63.43 -19.52
CA VAL A 7 -7.28 -62.39 -19.34
C VAL A 7 -7.61 -61.47 -18.14
N THR A 8 -6.64 -61.36 -17.22
CA THR A 8 -6.54 -60.45 -16.07
C THR A 8 -6.14 -59.04 -16.50
N LEU A 9 -6.65 -57.97 -15.87
CA LEU A 9 -5.89 -56.71 -15.72
C LEU A 9 -6.39 -55.88 -14.52
N ALA A 10 -5.43 -55.57 -13.65
CA ALA A 10 -5.53 -54.66 -12.52
C ALA A 10 -5.59 -53.19 -12.99
N GLY A 11 -6.19 -52.32 -12.18
CA GLY A 11 -6.13 -50.88 -12.38
C GLY A 11 -7.12 -50.15 -11.47
N GLY A 12 -6.70 -49.86 -10.24
CA GLY A 12 -7.44 -48.99 -9.33
C GLY A 12 -7.57 -47.59 -9.93
N ILE A 13 -8.79 -47.08 -9.96
CA ILE A 13 -9.05 -45.66 -10.16
C ILE A 13 -9.41 -45.09 -8.79
N VAL A 14 -8.40 -44.52 -8.13
CA VAL A 14 -8.64 -43.54 -7.07
C VAL A 14 -9.03 -42.26 -7.79
N THR A 15 -10.33 -42.01 -7.94
CA THR A 15 -10.81 -40.67 -8.29
C THR A 15 -10.58 -39.79 -7.06
N SER A 16 -9.46 -39.07 -7.05
CA SER A 16 -9.25 -37.93 -6.15
C SER A 16 -10.21 -36.83 -6.57
N THR A 17 -11.40 -36.82 -5.98
CA THR A 17 -12.24 -35.63 -5.88
C THR A 17 -11.48 -34.62 -5.06
N VAL A 18 -10.94 -33.59 -5.71
CA VAL A 18 -10.53 -32.37 -5.01
C VAL A 18 -11.80 -31.82 -4.37
N ALA A 19 -11.87 -31.85 -3.04
CA ALA A 19 -12.93 -31.23 -2.30
C ALA A 19 -12.90 -29.74 -2.59
N GLN A 20 -13.87 -29.30 -3.38
CA GLN A 20 -14.26 -27.90 -3.53
C GLN A 20 -14.78 -27.49 -2.16
N SER A 21 -13.97 -26.79 -1.37
CA SER A 21 -14.45 -26.20 -0.13
C SER A 21 -15.37 -25.05 -0.52
N ASP A 22 -16.67 -25.30 -0.45
CA ASP A 22 -17.70 -24.27 -0.55
C ASP A 22 -17.37 -23.14 0.44
N ARG A 23 -17.04 -21.97 -0.11
CA ARG A 23 -16.87 -20.70 0.62
C ARG A 23 -18.25 -20.13 0.96
N SER A 24 -18.99 -20.82 1.82
CA SER A 24 -20.33 -20.43 2.24
C SER A 24 -20.37 -20.10 3.73
N ASP A 25 -19.71 -19.01 4.14
CA ASP A 25 -20.03 -18.28 5.37
C ASP A 25 -20.04 -16.78 5.01
N GLY A 26 -21.25 -16.24 4.85
CA GLY A 26 -21.55 -14.97 4.17
C GLY A 26 -21.17 -13.68 4.93
N ALA A 27 -19.93 -13.56 5.40
CA ALA A 27 -19.34 -12.28 5.72
C ALA A 27 -18.26 -11.97 4.66
N ALA A 28 -18.38 -10.83 3.98
CA ALA A 28 -17.33 -10.32 3.12
C ALA A 28 -16.05 -10.18 3.97
N LEU A 29 -15.06 -11.04 3.74
CA LEU A 29 -13.85 -11.09 4.57
C LEU A 29 -12.95 -9.93 4.16
N SER A 30 -12.85 -8.90 5.01
CA SER A 30 -11.99 -7.74 4.79
C SER A 30 -10.50 -8.13 4.85
N ASP A 31 -9.67 -7.41 4.12
CA ASP A 31 -8.19 -7.38 4.19
C ASP A 31 -7.63 -7.17 5.62
N LEU A 32 -8.46 -6.69 6.53
CA LEU A 32 -8.19 -6.61 7.97
C LEU A 32 -8.29 -7.90 8.73
N ASP A 33 -9.11 -8.82 8.23
CA ASP A 33 -9.23 -10.12 8.85
C ASP A 33 -8.00 -10.95 8.51
N ALA A 34 -7.16 -11.15 9.51
CA ALA A 34 -6.00 -12.02 9.45
C ALA A 34 -6.29 -13.41 8.87
N SER A 35 -7.52 -13.92 9.05
CA SER A 35 -7.95 -15.22 8.53
C SER A 35 -7.80 -15.33 7.01
N VAL A 36 -8.00 -14.23 6.29
CA VAL A 36 -7.88 -14.14 4.83
C VAL A 36 -6.44 -14.46 4.40
N TRP A 37 -5.46 -13.95 5.14
CA TRP A 37 -4.04 -14.09 4.82
C TRP A 37 -3.46 -15.45 5.26
N LYS A 38 -4.04 -16.11 6.27
CA LYS A 38 -3.54 -17.38 6.84
C LYS A 38 -3.47 -18.53 5.84
N ASN A 39 -4.36 -18.53 4.84
CA ASN A 39 -4.39 -19.56 3.80
C ASN A 39 -3.13 -19.56 2.91
N LEU A 40 -2.47 -18.41 2.75
CA LEU A 40 -1.27 -18.28 1.91
C LEU A 40 0.03 -18.58 2.66
N VAL A 41 0.09 -18.30 3.97
CA VAL A 41 1.29 -18.51 4.81
C VAL A 41 1.62 -20.01 4.95
N SER A 42 0.66 -20.89 4.71
CA SER A 42 0.80 -22.35 4.77
C SER A 42 1.39 -22.96 3.49
N ALA A 43 1.47 -22.20 2.39
CA ALA A 43 2.02 -22.68 1.12
C ALA A 43 3.55 -22.48 1.07
N PRO A 44 4.34 -23.46 0.60
CA PRO A 44 5.80 -23.35 0.54
C PRO A 44 6.21 -22.16 -0.32
N GLN A 45 6.84 -21.19 0.33
CA GLN A 45 7.39 -19.99 -0.30
C GLN A 45 8.51 -20.40 -1.25
N THR A 46 8.33 -20.19 -2.55
CA THR A 46 9.46 -20.28 -3.49
C THR A 46 10.39 -19.11 -3.17
N LYS A 47 11.61 -19.41 -2.71
CA LYS A 47 12.70 -18.42 -2.61
C LYS A 47 13.20 -17.94 -3.98
N ARG A 48 12.41 -18.14 -5.03
CA ARG A 48 12.73 -17.73 -6.40
C ARG A 48 11.95 -16.47 -6.68
N ASP A 49 12.67 -15.46 -7.16
CA ASP A 49 12.07 -14.32 -7.83
C ASP A 49 11.34 -14.81 -9.08
N ASP A 50 10.11 -15.30 -8.96
CA ASP A 50 9.27 -15.75 -10.07
C ASP A 50 8.77 -14.58 -10.95
N PHE A 51 9.56 -13.50 -11.01
CA PHE A 51 9.43 -12.41 -11.98
C PHE A 51 9.86 -12.83 -13.40
N ASP A 52 10.24 -14.09 -13.60
CA ASP A 52 10.74 -14.63 -14.87
C ASP A 52 9.68 -15.42 -15.66
N SER A 53 8.39 -15.21 -15.38
CA SER A 53 7.34 -15.62 -16.32
C SER A 53 7.41 -14.75 -17.58
N PRO A 54 7.67 -15.31 -18.79
CA PRO A 54 7.93 -14.54 -20.01
C PRO A 54 6.76 -13.70 -20.52
N ARG A 55 5.57 -13.80 -19.92
CA ARG A 55 4.34 -13.21 -20.47
C ARG A 55 4.21 -11.71 -20.25
N ASN A 56 4.89 -11.10 -19.28
CA ASN A 56 4.63 -9.69 -18.94
C ASN A 56 5.83 -8.81 -18.56
N ARG A 57 7.04 -9.20 -18.98
CA ARG A 57 8.13 -8.22 -19.06
C ARG A 57 8.00 -7.42 -20.35
N PRO A 58 7.95 -6.07 -20.34
CA PRO A 58 8.05 -5.31 -21.57
C PRO A 58 9.48 -5.42 -22.10
N VAL A 59 9.71 -6.43 -22.95
CA VAL A 59 10.92 -6.51 -23.80
C VAL A 59 10.83 -5.46 -24.92
N LYS A 60 9.63 -4.94 -25.19
CA LYS A 60 9.33 -3.90 -26.17
C LYS A 60 8.31 -2.89 -25.63
N ARG A 61 8.40 -1.65 -26.10
CA ARG A 61 7.38 -0.62 -25.83
C ARG A 61 6.05 -1.04 -26.43
N GLN A 62 4.96 -0.82 -25.69
CA GLN A 62 3.60 -1.12 -26.12
C GLN A 62 2.74 0.14 -26.03
N SER A 63 1.80 0.31 -26.96
CA SER A 63 0.83 1.41 -26.99
C SER A 63 -0.59 0.87 -27.19
N GLY A 64 -1.59 1.58 -26.66
CA GLY A 64 -2.98 1.17 -26.79
C GLY A 64 -3.42 0.13 -25.77
N TRP A 65 -4.74 -0.06 -25.66
CA TRP A 65 -5.36 -1.08 -24.82
C TRP A 65 -5.46 -2.41 -25.58
N SER A 66 -4.65 -3.39 -25.18
CA SER A 66 -4.56 -4.70 -25.83
C SER A 66 -4.15 -5.81 -24.85
N PRO A 67 -4.99 -6.10 -23.83
CA PRO A 67 -4.74 -7.22 -22.91
C PRO A 67 -4.82 -8.57 -23.64
N PRO A 68 -4.21 -9.64 -23.07
CA PRO A 68 -4.46 -11.01 -23.48
C PRO A 68 -5.97 -11.32 -23.58
N SER A 69 -6.35 -12.14 -24.56
CA SER A 69 -7.77 -12.39 -24.86
C SER A 69 -8.55 -13.00 -23.70
N ASP A 70 -7.89 -13.82 -22.89
CA ASP A 70 -8.41 -14.45 -21.68
C ASP A 70 -8.58 -13.47 -20.52
N LEU A 71 -7.86 -12.33 -20.51
CA LEU A 71 -8.00 -11.30 -19.49
C LEU A 71 -8.98 -10.19 -19.88
N LYS A 72 -9.36 -10.09 -21.16
CA LYS A 72 -10.17 -8.97 -21.67
C LYS A 72 -11.52 -8.85 -20.94
N THR A 73 -12.27 -9.95 -20.85
CA THR A 73 -13.57 -9.98 -20.18
C THR A 73 -13.48 -9.66 -18.69
N PRO A 74 -12.65 -10.34 -17.88
CA PRO A 74 -12.59 -10.04 -16.45
C PRO A 74 -12.06 -8.62 -16.17
N LEU A 75 -11.14 -8.08 -16.98
CA LEU A 75 -10.69 -6.68 -16.83
C LEU A 75 -11.80 -5.67 -17.10
N GLN A 76 -12.68 -5.97 -18.06
CA GLN A 76 -13.86 -5.15 -18.34
C GLN A 76 -14.85 -5.18 -17.17
N GLU A 77 -15.10 -6.36 -16.60
CA GLU A 77 -15.96 -6.51 -15.42
C GLU A 77 -15.46 -5.69 -14.23
N VAL A 78 -14.14 -5.68 -13.95
CA VAL A 78 -13.57 -4.84 -12.88
C VAL A 78 -13.78 -3.36 -13.18
N TRP A 79 -13.53 -2.92 -14.41
CA TRP A 79 -13.74 -1.51 -14.78
C TRP A 79 -15.19 -1.08 -14.58
N GLU A 80 -16.14 -1.89 -15.05
CA GLU A 80 -17.58 -1.62 -14.90
C GLU A 80 -18.03 -1.66 -13.44
N HIS A 81 -17.46 -2.57 -12.64
CA HIS A 81 -17.70 -2.62 -11.21
C HIS A 81 -17.22 -1.35 -10.53
N TYR A 82 -15.97 -0.92 -10.78
CA TYR A 82 -15.39 0.29 -10.20
C TYR A 82 -16.24 1.53 -10.52
N GLU A 83 -16.57 1.74 -11.79
CA GLU A 83 -17.38 2.89 -12.24
C GLU A 83 -18.80 2.90 -11.64
N LYS A 84 -19.34 1.73 -11.29
CA LYS A 84 -20.64 1.60 -10.62
C LYS A 84 -20.54 1.84 -9.12
N THR A 85 -19.44 1.45 -8.48
CA THR A 85 -19.24 1.50 -7.03
C THR A 85 -18.92 2.90 -6.54
N TYR A 86 -18.15 3.69 -7.31
CA TYR A 86 -17.71 5.02 -6.88
C TYR A 86 -18.41 6.13 -7.67
N ASP A 87 -19.06 7.04 -6.94
CA ASP A 87 -19.68 8.22 -7.53
C ASP A 87 -18.63 9.07 -8.27
N GLY A 88 -18.83 9.28 -9.57
CA GLY A 88 -17.90 9.98 -10.44
C GLY A 88 -16.71 9.13 -10.93
N GLY A 89 -16.72 7.82 -10.63
CA GLY A 89 -15.77 6.85 -11.16
C GLY A 89 -14.32 7.21 -10.89
N LEU A 90 -13.43 6.81 -11.81
CA LEU A 90 -12.00 7.10 -11.66
C LEU A 90 -11.69 8.60 -11.81
N ASP A 91 -12.55 9.37 -12.49
CA ASP A 91 -12.41 10.81 -12.68
C ASP A 91 -12.50 11.60 -11.36
N ALA A 92 -13.26 11.09 -10.38
CA ALA A 92 -13.38 11.74 -9.07
C ALA A 92 -12.11 11.59 -8.21
N ASN A 93 -11.26 10.59 -8.48
CA ASN A 93 -10.04 10.35 -7.71
C ASN A 93 -8.83 11.07 -8.33
N VAL A 94 -8.63 12.31 -7.92
CA VAL A 94 -7.55 13.19 -8.42
C VAL A 94 -6.21 13.02 -7.69
N ASN A 95 -6.10 12.07 -6.76
CA ASN A 95 -4.89 11.84 -5.96
C ASN A 95 -4.35 10.40 -6.02
N THR A 96 -4.77 9.58 -6.99
CA THR A 96 -4.17 8.25 -7.19
C THR A 96 -2.66 8.33 -7.39
N GLY A 97 -1.93 7.23 -7.14
CA GLY A 97 -0.48 7.16 -7.34
C GLY A 97 -0.03 7.62 -8.72
N PHE A 98 -0.86 7.48 -9.77
CA PHE A 98 -0.58 8.06 -11.07
C PHE A 98 -0.50 9.60 -11.03
N HIS A 99 -1.49 10.27 -10.43
CA HIS A 99 -1.50 11.73 -10.28
C HIS A 99 -0.30 12.21 -9.49
N GLN A 100 0.05 11.51 -8.41
CA GLN A 100 1.19 11.86 -7.56
C GLN A 100 2.51 11.76 -8.32
N ILE A 101 2.75 10.65 -9.01
CA ILE A 101 3.95 10.44 -9.84
C ILE A 101 4.06 11.50 -10.93
N MET A 102 2.93 11.85 -11.55
CA MET A 102 2.90 12.87 -12.62
C MET A 102 3.16 14.28 -12.07
N ALA A 103 2.58 14.63 -10.93
CA ALA A 103 2.82 15.91 -10.27
C ALA A 103 4.28 16.07 -9.83
N ASN A 104 4.87 14.99 -9.34
CA ASN A 104 6.25 14.97 -8.84
C ASN A 104 7.31 14.69 -9.90
N LYS A 105 6.90 14.49 -11.16
CA LYS A 105 7.84 14.22 -12.25
C LYS A 105 8.69 12.96 -12.04
N GLY A 106 8.06 11.87 -11.58
CA GLY A 106 8.70 10.55 -11.52
C GLY A 106 9.26 10.15 -10.17
N TYR A 107 8.76 10.69 -9.07
CA TYR A 107 9.06 10.18 -7.74
C TYR A 107 7.84 10.21 -6.81
N LEU A 108 7.94 9.43 -5.74
CA LEU A 108 7.07 9.46 -4.57
C LEU A 108 7.92 9.73 -3.33
N ASN A 109 7.45 10.62 -2.47
CA ASN A 109 7.99 10.89 -1.15
C ASN A 109 7.09 10.26 -0.09
N ILE A 110 7.69 9.59 0.88
CA ILE A 110 7.00 8.74 1.85
C ILE A 110 7.36 9.20 3.25
N CYS A 111 6.36 9.36 4.10
CA CYS A 111 6.57 9.56 5.53
C CYS A 111 6.18 8.32 6.33
N VAL A 112 7.12 7.72 7.06
CA VAL A 112 6.84 6.53 7.86
C VAL A 112 6.22 6.95 9.19
N ARG A 113 5.06 6.39 9.52
CA ARG A 113 4.45 6.47 10.85
C ARG A 113 4.80 5.20 11.62
N TRP A 114 5.69 5.32 12.60
CA TRP A 114 6.16 4.20 13.42
C TRP A 114 5.26 4.07 14.66
N ASP A 115 4.11 3.44 14.51
CA ASP A 115 3.19 3.17 15.63
C ASP A 115 3.63 1.92 16.40
N SER A 116 4.75 2.08 17.08
CA SER A 116 5.35 1.04 17.89
C SER A 116 6.14 1.65 19.03
N THR A 117 6.35 0.87 20.08
CA THR A 117 7.31 1.20 21.15
C THR A 117 8.71 0.68 20.87
N ALA A 118 8.86 -0.21 19.89
CA ALA A 118 10.15 -0.78 19.52
C ALA A 118 11.14 0.30 19.06
N THR A 119 12.42 0.05 19.31
CA THR A 119 13.51 0.85 18.73
C THR A 119 13.76 0.43 17.29
N LEU A 120 14.24 1.37 16.50
CA LEU A 120 14.53 1.20 15.08
C LEU A 120 15.94 1.72 14.81
N THR A 121 16.82 0.86 14.30
CA THR A 121 18.21 1.19 13.97
C THR A 121 18.33 1.87 12.61
N GLU A 122 19.45 2.57 12.39
CA GLU A 122 19.78 3.17 11.09
C GLU A 122 19.87 2.12 9.96
N ALA A 123 20.44 0.95 10.25
CA ALA A 123 20.50 -0.15 9.29
C ALA A 123 19.10 -0.68 8.93
N GLN A 124 18.21 -0.81 9.92
CA GLN A 124 16.82 -1.18 9.66
C GLN A 124 16.11 -0.12 8.81
N ARG A 125 16.23 1.17 9.12
CA ARG A 125 15.62 2.24 8.29
C ARG A 125 16.13 2.24 6.86
N THR A 126 17.42 2.04 6.66
CA THR A 126 18.02 1.87 5.33
C THR A 126 17.40 0.68 4.59
N LYS A 127 17.20 -0.44 5.29
CA LYS A 127 16.56 -1.64 4.73
C LYS A 127 15.08 -1.40 4.42
N ILE A 128 14.34 -0.73 5.29
CA ILE A 128 12.93 -0.34 5.07
C ILE A 128 12.83 0.49 3.78
N ALA A 129 13.64 1.55 3.64
CA ALA A 129 13.63 2.41 2.47
C ALA A 129 13.88 1.63 1.17
N LYS A 130 14.90 0.76 1.18
CA LYS A 130 15.24 -0.09 0.05
C LYS A 130 14.12 -1.06 -0.30
N VAL A 131 13.61 -1.80 0.68
CA VAL A 131 12.60 -2.84 0.47
C VAL A 131 11.29 -2.23 0.00
N TYR A 132 10.88 -1.11 0.60
CA TYR A 132 9.65 -0.42 0.23
C TYR A 132 9.69 0.10 -1.21
N ASP A 133 10.82 0.69 -1.65
CA ASP A 133 11.04 1.00 -3.07
C ASP A 133 10.97 -0.27 -3.94
N GLN A 134 11.65 -1.35 -3.56
CA GLN A 134 11.64 -2.61 -4.30
C GLN A 134 10.24 -3.22 -4.46
N GLN A 135 9.37 -3.13 -3.46
CA GLN A 135 7.99 -3.60 -3.55
C GLN A 135 7.18 -2.73 -4.52
N TYR A 136 7.30 -1.40 -4.47
CA TYR A 136 6.67 -0.50 -5.46
C TYR A 136 7.19 -0.73 -6.89
N GLN A 137 8.48 -1.02 -7.07
CA GLN A 137 9.03 -1.32 -8.39
C GLN A 137 8.33 -2.52 -9.04
N LYS A 138 7.73 -3.44 -8.28
CA LYS A 138 6.96 -4.55 -8.85
C LYS A 138 5.68 -4.06 -9.54
N TRP A 139 5.00 -3.06 -8.98
CA TRP A 139 3.89 -2.37 -9.64
C TRP A 139 4.39 -1.52 -10.82
N PHE A 140 5.42 -0.69 -10.63
CA PHE A 140 5.87 0.24 -11.68
C PHE A 140 6.39 -0.42 -12.94
N LYS A 141 6.99 -1.61 -12.84
CA LYS A 141 7.46 -2.39 -14.00
C LYS A 141 6.36 -2.70 -15.01
N TRP A 142 5.09 -2.71 -14.59
CA TRP A 142 3.95 -2.85 -15.50
C TRP A 142 3.70 -1.61 -16.36
N LEU A 143 4.10 -0.44 -15.88
CA LEU A 143 3.90 0.84 -16.55
C LEU A 143 5.08 1.23 -17.45
N TYR A 144 6.30 0.83 -17.10
CA TYR A 144 7.49 1.21 -17.86
C TYR A 144 7.42 0.77 -19.32
N GLY A 145 7.49 1.76 -20.22
CA GLY A 145 7.39 1.54 -21.67
C GLY A 145 5.99 1.23 -22.18
N TYR A 146 4.96 1.30 -21.34
CA TYR A 146 3.57 1.06 -21.70
C TYR A 146 2.80 2.38 -21.87
N ASN A 147 2.07 2.50 -22.98
CA ASN A 147 1.13 3.57 -23.31
C ASN A 147 1.62 4.98 -22.98
N GLY A 148 2.86 5.29 -23.36
CA GLY A 148 3.44 6.62 -23.17
C GLY A 148 3.76 7.00 -21.72
N PHE A 149 3.80 6.05 -20.78
CA PHE A 149 4.27 6.33 -19.42
C PHE A 149 5.68 6.92 -19.46
N PRO A 150 5.89 8.13 -18.92
CA PRO A 150 7.08 8.93 -19.24
C PRO A 150 8.33 8.54 -18.46
N TYR A 151 8.21 7.69 -17.44
CA TYR A 151 9.31 7.29 -16.58
C TYR A 151 9.74 5.86 -16.86
N SER A 152 11.05 5.60 -16.73
CA SER A 152 11.64 4.25 -16.75
C SER A 152 12.12 3.80 -15.36
N ASN A 153 12.06 4.71 -14.39
CA ASN A 153 12.36 4.48 -13.00
C ASN A 153 11.67 5.56 -12.17
N VAL A 154 10.56 5.22 -11.50
CA VAL A 154 9.91 6.06 -10.50
C VAL A 154 10.63 5.84 -9.18
N LYS A 155 11.19 6.90 -8.58
CA LYS A 155 11.91 6.79 -7.31
C LYS A 155 10.95 6.82 -6.13
N VAL A 156 11.12 5.94 -5.16
CA VAL A 156 10.41 6.03 -3.87
C VAL A 156 11.39 6.45 -2.78
N ASN A 157 11.15 7.62 -2.18
CA ASN A 157 12.02 8.22 -1.17
C ASN A 157 11.34 8.22 0.19
N ILE A 158 12.01 7.74 1.24
CA ILE A 158 11.57 8.03 2.61
C ILE A 158 12.10 9.40 3.01
N VAL A 159 11.19 10.35 3.22
CA VAL A 159 11.53 11.74 3.58
C VAL A 159 11.24 12.04 5.05
N GLY A 160 10.47 11.23 5.76
CA GLY A 160 10.15 11.49 7.16
C GLY A 160 9.92 10.23 7.98
N TYR A 161 10.16 10.34 9.28
CA TYR A 161 9.74 9.37 10.29
C TYR A 161 8.99 10.09 11.40
N ALA A 162 7.74 9.71 11.63
CA ALA A 162 6.98 10.06 12.82
C ALA A 162 7.15 8.94 13.87
N VAL A 163 7.60 9.30 15.07
CA VAL A 163 7.83 8.39 16.22
C VAL A 163 7.27 9.00 17.50
N LYS A 164 6.91 8.18 18.50
CA LYS A 164 6.45 8.70 19.80
C LYS A 164 7.58 9.44 20.53
N ASN A 165 8.79 8.90 20.44
CA ASN A 165 9.99 9.50 21.03
C ASN A 165 11.17 9.43 20.06
N LYS A 166 11.92 10.52 19.91
CA LYS A 166 13.11 10.57 19.03
C LYS A 166 14.14 9.50 19.36
N SER A 167 14.26 9.11 20.64
CA SER A 167 15.16 8.05 21.09
C SER A 167 14.85 6.66 20.53
N GLN A 168 13.66 6.45 19.95
CA GLN A 168 13.33 5.23 19.24
C GLN A 168 14.17 5.07 17.96
N LEU A 169 14.58 6.18 17.35
CA LEU A 169 15.47 6.15 16.19
C LEU A 169 16.92 6.13 16.65
N GLN A 170 17.54 4.96 16.59
CA GLN A 170 18.96 4.78 16.92
C GLN A 170 19.84 5.11 15.71
N GLY A 171 21.01 5.70 15.95
CA GLY A 171 21.96 6.09 14.90
C GLY A 171 21.64 7.44 14.26
N SER A 172 22.22 7.70 13.09
CA SER A 172 22.02 8.95 12.35
C SER A 172 20.58 9.05 11.84
N THR A 173 20.05 10.27 11.87
CA THR A 173 18.79 10.64 11.21
C THR A 173 18.99 11.60 10.04
N THR A 174 20.21 11.66 9.52
CA THR A 174 20.54 12.52 8.38
C THR A 174 19.81 12.02 7.13
N GLY A 175 19.18 12.94 6.38
CA GLY A 175 18.51 12.66 5.10
C GLY A 175 16.98 12.56 5.19
N TYR A 176 16.42 12.45 6.39
CA TYR A 176 14.98 12.53 6.62
C TYR A 176 14.63 13.42 7.82
N ASP A 177 13.39 13.93 7.83
CA ASP A 177 12.85 14.68 8.95
C ASP A 177 12.33 13.74 10.04
N VAL A 178 12.41 14.15 11.31
CA VAL A 178 11.90 13.37 12.45
C VAL A 178 10.80 14.15 13.15
N TYR A 179 9.59 13.60 13.11
CA TYR A 179 8.39 14.15 13.71
C TYR A 179 8.03 13.40 14.99
N THR A 180 7.48 14.12 15.96
CA THR A 180 7.02 13.57 17.26
C THR A 180 5.61 14.00 17.61
N ASP A 181 4.91 14.63 16.66
CA ASP A 181 3.51 14.97 16.84
C ASP A 181 2.71 13.67 16.89
N LEU A 182 1.70 13.64 17.75
CA LEU A 182 0.79 12.52 17.91
C LEU A 182 -0.60 12.95 17.47
N ASP A 183 -1.38 12.03 16.93
CA ASP A 183 -2.81 12.24 16.79
C ASP A 183 -3.57 12.03 18.11
N ALA A 184 -4.89 12.14 18.05
CA ALA A 184 -5.76 12.05 19.23
C ALA A 184 -5.71 10.69 19.93
N ASP A 185 -5.31 9.63 19.23
CA ASP A 185 -5.14 8.28 19.77
C ASP A 185 -3.71 8.02 20.26
N GLY A 186 -2.84 9.03 20.23
CA GLY A 186 -1.45 8.94 20.65
C GLY A 186 -0.55 8.23 19.62
N ILE A 187 -1.00 8.14 18.37
CA ILE A 187 -0.26 7.50 17.28
C ILE A 187 0.64 8.55 16.61
N PRO A 188 1.93 8.28 16.35
CA PRO A 188 2.82 9.24 15.71
C PRO A 188 2.31 9.68 14.36
N MET A 189 2.29 10.97 14.09
CA MET A 189 1.69 11.55 12.90
C MET A 189 2.73 12.35 12.09
N CYS A 190 2.70 12.16 10.76
CA CYS A 190 3.42 13.03 9.84
C CYS A 190 2.63 14.35 9.66
N PRO A 191 3.29 15.51 9.50
CA PRO A 191 2.58 16.79 9.47
C PRO A 191 1.57 16.87 8.32
N VAL A 192 0.33 17.22 8.63
CA VAL A 192 -0.71 17.38 7.58
C VAL A 192 -0.34 18.47 6.59
N SER A 193 0.34 19.51 7.06
CA SER A 193 0.82 20.61 6.22
C SER A 193 1.89 20.22 5.18
N CYS A 194 2.38 18.98 5.23
CA CYS A 194 3.31 18.41 4.27
C CYS A 194 2.68 17.29 3.43
N ALA A 195 1.42 16.95 3.66
CA ALA A 195 0.75 15.83 3.01
C ALA A 195 0.14 16.26 1.68
N ARG A 196 0.43 15.53 0.60
CA ARG A 196 -0.15 15.82 -0.71
C ARG A 196 -1.67 15.82 -0.71
N ASP A 197 -2.28 14.90 0.02
CA ASP A 197 -3.74 14.78 0.08
C ASP A 197 -4.43 16.03 0.65
N ALA A 198 -3.73 16.82 1.47
CA ALA A 198 -4.19 18.11 1.98
C ALA A 198 -3.87 19.29 1.05
N HIS A 199 -3.02 19.08 0.04
CA HIS A 199 -2.37 20.12 -0.77
C HIS A 199 -2.36 19.72 -2.25
N LEU A 200 -3.52 19.35 -2.79
CA LEU A 200 -3.69 18.99 -4.20
C LEU A 200 -3.46 20.17 -5.16
N ASP A 201 -3.53 21.40 -4.64
CA ASP A 201 -3.13 22.64 -5.30
C ASP A 201 -1.60 22.79 -5.47
N GLY A 202 -0.82 21.94 -4.79
CA GLY A 202 0.63 21.98 -4.77
C GLY A 202 1.21 23.06 -3.84
N ASP A 203 0.38 23.71 -3.01
CA ASP A 203 0.86 24.71 -2.04
C ASP A 203 1.32 24.04 -0.74
N TYR A 204 2.62 23.76 -0.68
CA TYR A 204 3.29 23.25 0.52
C TYR A 204 3.96 24.36 1.33
N SER A 205 3.54 25.62 1.23
CA SER A 205 4.11 26.73 2.01
C SER A 205 3.97 26.51 3.53
N GLY A 206 2.95 25.76 3.96
CA GLY A 206 2.75 25.32 5.33
C GLY A 206 3.66 24.17 5.77
N CYS A 207 4.36 23.50 4.86
CA CYS A 207 5.26 22.41 5.19
C CYS A 207 6.57 22.97 5.76
N LYS A 208 6.77 22.82 7.08
CA LYS A 208 7.97 23.34 7.76
C LYS A 208 9.28 22.74 7.26
N ALA A 209 9.23 21.51 6.75
CA ALA A 209 10.38 20.85 6.13
C ALA A 209 10.69 21.40 4.72
N GLY A 210 9.79 22.21 4.15
CA GLY A 210 9.87 22.78 2.81
C GLY A 210 9.17 21.93 1.77
N ALA A 211 8.76 22.55 0.65
CA ALA A 211 7.98 21.89 -0.40
C ALA A 211 8.64 20.63 -0.99
N ASN A 212 9.97 20.57 -1.08
CA ASN A 212 10.69 19.38 -1.55
C ASN A 212 10.62 18.18 -0.59
N ARG A 213 10.13 18.42 0.63
CA ARG A 213 10.02 17.46 1.73
C ARG A 213 8.56 17.11 2.04
N HIS A 214 7.63 17.54 1.19
CA HIS A 214 6.27 16.99 1.22
C HIS A 214 6.29 15.48 1.04
N TYR A 215 5.25 14.80 1.49
CA TYR A 215 5.04 13.38 1.26
C TYR A 215 3.73 13.14 0.51
N ASP A 216 3.76 12.18 -0.40
CA ASP A 216 2.62 11.71 -1.17
C ASP A 216 1.88 10.61 -0.44
N HIS A 217 2.64 9.72 0.21
CA HIS A 217 2.11 8.63 1.00
C HIS A 217 2.67 8.61 2.41
N SER A 218 1.91 7.96 3.28
CA SER A 218 2.40 7.52 4.57
C SER A 218 2.46 5.99 4.65
N LEU A 219 3.55 5.46 5.20
CA LEU A 219 3.68 4.04 5.53
C LEU A 219 3.52 3.88 7.04
N TRP A 220 2.43 3.29 7.46
CA TRP A 220 2.13 3.08 8.88
C TRP A 220 2.55 1.67 9.24
N LEU A 221 3.48 1.57 10.18
CA LEU A 221 3.95 0.30 10.72
C LEU A 221 3.41 0.18 12.13
N THR A 222 2.35 -0.60 12.28
CA THR A 222 1.53 -0.67 13.49
C THR A 222 1.76 -1.98 14.25
N ASP A 223 2.07 -1.89 15.53
CA ASP A 223 2.19 -3.07 16.42
C ASP A 223 0.89 -3.89 16.43
N GLY A 224 1.01 -5.20 16.20
CA GLY A 224 -0.09 -6.16 16.39
C GLY A 224 -1.20 -6.13 15.32
N LEU A 225 -1.06 -5.32 14.26
CA LEU A 225 -1.96 -5.40 13.10
C LEU A 225 -1.64 -6.67 12.29
N GLU A 226 -2.62 -7.55 12.12
CA GLU A 226 -2.45 -8.82 11.40
C GLU A 226 -2.79 -8.73 9.90
N GLY A 227 -3.58 -7.73 9.49
CA GLY A 227 -3.93 -7.44 8.09
C GLY A 227 -3.23 -6.18 7.55
N GLY A 228 -3.89 -5.50 6.62
CA GLY A 228 -3.42 -4.25 6.06
C GLY A 228 -4.57 -3.30 5.73
N PHE A 229 -4.21 -2.05 5.45
CA PHE A 229 -5.10 -1.07 4.85
C PHE A 229 -4.33 -0.27 3.81
N GLY A 230 -4.99 0.07 2.70
CA GLY A 230 -4.38 0.85 1.64
C GLY A 230 -5.37 1.83 1.03
N HIS A 231 -4.85 2.96 0.58
CA HIS A 231 -5.56 3.89 -0.29
C HIS A 231 -4.55 4.82 -0.98
N ASN A 232 -5.04 5.89 -1.59
CA ASN A 232 -4.21 6.94 -2.18
C ASN A 232 -3.34 7.72 -1.17
N TRP A 233 -3.64 7.71 0.14
CA TRP A 233 -2.82 8.36 1.18
C TRP A 233 -1.63 7.49 1.64
N GLY A 234 -1.59 6.21 1.25
CA GLY A 234 -0.52 5.28 1.62
C GLY A 234 -1.02 3.92 2.08
N GLN A 235 -0.24 3.27 2.94
CA GLN A 235 -0.49 1.92 3.44
C GLN A 235 -0.29 1.85 4.94
N GLN A 236 -1.07 1.02 5.60
CA GLN A 236 -0.89 0.59 6.97
C GLN A 236 -0.77 -0.93 7.00
N VAL A 237 0.30 -1.43 7.62
CA VAL A 237 0.54 -2.88 7.76
C VAL A 237 1.12 -3.19 9.14
N GLY A 238 0.97 -4.45 9.55
CA GLY A 238 1.61 -4.96 10.75
C GLY A 238 3.11 -4.72 10.76
N ARG A 239 3.62 -4.03 11.80
CA ARG A 239 5.06 -3.78 11.92
C ARG A 239 5.83 -5.09 12.02
N GLU A 240 5.38 -6.02 12.86
CA GLU A 240 6.04 -7.32 13.03
C GLU A 240 6.08 -8.08 11.70
N TYR A 241 4.94 -8.14 11.01
CA TYR A 241 4.84 -8.76 9.69
C TYR A 241 5.81 -8.13 8.70
N PHE A 242 5.79 -6.80 8.54
CA PHE A 242 6.63 -6.09 7.59
C PHE A 242 8.12 -6.26 7.92
N MET A 243 8.50 -6.10 9.19
CA MET A 243 9.89 -6.20 9.63
C MET A 243 10.44 -7.64 9.49
N ASN A 244 9.62 -8.66 9.74
CA ASN A 244 9.99 -10.06 9.55
C ASN A 244 10.14 -10.46 8.08
N ASN A 245 9.54 -9.69 7.16
CA ASN A 245 9.56 -9.96 5.73
C ASN A 245 10.49 -9.03 4.94
N LEU A 246 11.39 -8.28 5.59
CA LEU A 246 12.36 -7.40 4.92
C LEU A 246 13.37 -8.14 4.01
N ASP A 247 13.50 -9.46 4.13
CA ASP A 247 14.31 -10.31 3.25
C ASP A 247 13.47 -11.11 2.24
N SER A 248 12.15 -10.97 2.28
CA SER A 248 11.23 -11.67 1.37
C SER A 248 11.21 -10.98 0.01
N GLY A 249 11.19 -11.78 -1.06
CA GLY A 249 11.04 -11.27 -2.42
C GLY A 249 9.73 -10.52 -2.60
N ASN A 250 8.64 -11.02 -1.99
CA ASN A 250 7.32 -10.40 -1.97
C ASN A 250 6.85 -10.19 -0.53
N ILE A 251 6.37 -8.99 -0.22
CA ILE A 251 5.66 -8.69 1.03
C ILE A 251 4.17 -8.55 0.66
N HIS A 252 3.47 -9.68 0.55
CA HIS A 252 2.19 -9.78 -0.15
C HIS A 252 1.08 -8.86 0.40
N ILE A 253 0.94 -8.69 1.73
CA ILE A 253 -0.05 -7.75 2.29
C ILE A 253 0.31 -6.33 1.84
N LEU A 254 1.58 -5.94 1.94
CA LEU A 254 2.02 -4.64 1.45
C LEU A 254 1.79 -4.46 -0.06
N LEU A 255 2.00 -5.51 -0.87
CA LEU A 255 1.75 -5.45 -2.31
C LEU A 255 0.27 -5.22 -2.62
N HIS A 256 -0.62 -5.86 -1.87
CA HIS A 256 -2.07 -5.62 -1.92
C HIS A 256 -2.38 -4.15 -1.56
N GLU A 257 -1.90 -3.66 -0.41
CA GLU A 257 -2.15 -2.28 0.02
C GLU A 257 -1.60 -1.22 -0.95
N MET A 258 -0.46 -1.51 -1.59
CA MET A 258 0.10 -0.67 -2.63
C MET A 258 -0.75 -0.63 -3.91
N GLY A 259 -1.62 -1.61 -4.15
CA GLY A 259 -2.57 -1.59 -5.26
C GLY A 259 -3.62 -0.49 -5.08
N HIS A 260 -4.14 -0.32 -3.87
CA HIS A 260 -5.14 0.72 -3.55
C HIS A 260 -4.62 2.15 -3.76
N THR A 261 -3.30 2.36 -3.64
CA THR A 261 -2.67 3.63 -4.08
C THR A 261 -3.04 3.98 -5.52
N PHE A 262 -3.16 3.01 -6.40
CA PHE A 262 -3.52 3.20 -7.82
C PHE A 262 -5.03 3.08 -8.07
N ALA A 263 -5.85 3.17 -7.03
CA ALA A 263 -7.29 2.99 -7.07
C ALA A 263 -7.73 1.61 -7.59
N LEU A 264 -6.94 0.58 -7.31
CA LEU A 264 -7.37 -0.79 -7.52
C LEU A 264 -8.26 -1.21 -6.37
N ASP A 265 -9.37 -1.87 -6.69
CA ASP A 265 -10.39 -2.25 -5.71
C ASP A 265 -10.00 -3.46 -4.87
N ASP A 266 -10.65 -3.55 -3.72
CA ASP A 266 -10.82 -4.78 -2.97
C ASP A 266 -11.86 -5.71 -3.60
N PHE A 267 -11.68 -7.01 -3.38
CA PHE A 267 -12.56 -8.05 -3.89
C PHE A 267 -13.01 -8.96 -2.74
N TYR A 268 -14.07 -8.55 -2.03
CA TYR A 268 -14.53 -9.27 -0.83
C TYR A 268 -15.68 -10.25 -1.09
N ASP A 269 -16.58 -9.89 -2.00
CA ASP A 269 -17.86 -10.56 -2.21
C ASP A 269 -18.07 -11.00 -3.66
N TRP A 270 -17.11 -10.72 -4.53
CA TRP A 270 -17.16 -11.11 -5.93
C TRP A 270 -15.77 -11.35 -6.51
N THR A 271 -15.72 -12.08 -7.64
CA THR A 271 -14.49 -12.27 -8.42
C THR A 271 -14.82 -12.15 -9.91
N PRO A 272 -13.92 -11.57 -10.73
CA PRO A 272 -14.09 -11.53 -12.18
C PRO A 272 -14.11 -12.92 -12.79
N THR A 273 -14.83 -13.07 -13.91
CA THR A 273 -15.02 -14.33 -14.63
C THR A 273 -13.69 -15.00 -14.93
N GLY A 274 -13.51 -16.20 -14.37
CA GLY A 274 -12.34 -17.05 -14.63
C GLY A 274 -11.07 -16.64 -13.89
N ILE A 275 -11.11 -15.63 -13.02
CA ILE A 275 -9.95 -15.13 -12.27
C ILE A 275 -10.15 -15.37 -10.78
N THR A 276 -9.33 -16.25 -10.19
CA THR A 276 -9.42 -16.64 -8.78
C THR A 276 -8.13 -16.44 -7.99
N LYS A 277 -7.05 -16.02 -8.66
CA LYS A 277 -5.73 -15.82 -8.07
C LYS A 277 -5.10 -14.52 -8.59
N PHE A 278 -5.12 -13.49 -7.76
CA PHE A 278 -4.54 -12.18 -8.02
C PHE A 278 -4.34 -11.44 -6.70
N ILE A 279 -3.43 -10.46 -6.63
CA ILE A 279 -3.00 -9.85 -5.36
C ILE A 279 -4.12 -9.01 -4.72
N MET A 280 -4.95 -8.36 -5.54
CA MET A 280 -6.07 -7.54 -5.04
C MET A 280 -7.25 -8.37 -4.51
N LEU A 281 -7.26 -9.69 -4.73
CA LEU A 281 -8.10 -10.61 -3.98
C LEU A 281 -7.29 -11.05 -2.76
N ALA A 282 -7.54 -10.39 -1.62
CA ALA A 282 -6.85 -10.64 -0.37
C ALA A 282 -6.79 -12.15 -0.07
N GLY A 283 -5.61 -12.65 0.30
CA GLY A 283 -5.43 -14.07 0.60
C GLY A 283 -5.44 -15.03 -0.60
N ALA A 284 -5.48 -14.54 -1.85
CA ALA A 284 -5.45 -15.41 -3.03
C ALA A 284 -4.09 -15.49 -3.74
N SER A 285 -3.23 -14.46 -3.63
CA SER A 285 -1.89 -14.46 -4.23
C SER A 285 -0.82 -13.92 -3.28
N MET A 286 0.40 -14.44 -3.44
CA MET A 286 1.60 -13.95 -2.74
C MET A 286 2.37 -12.91 -3.56
N GLU A 287 1.94 -12.65 -4.79
CA GLU A 287 2.63 -11.80 -5.76
C GLU A 287 1.63 -11.08 -6.67
N ILE A 288 2.08 -9.97 -7.25
CA ILE A 288 1.37 -9.27 -8.33
C ILE A 288 1.33 -10.19 -9.54
N THR A 289 0.13 -10.57 -9.95
CA THR A 289 -0.09 -11.48 -11.08
C THR A 289 -0.24 -10.72 -12.40
N ASP A 290 -0.37 -11.49 -13.49
CA ASP A 290 -0.67 -10.92 -14.80
C ASP A 290 -1.97 -10.11 -14.82
N PHE A 291 -2.99 -10.60 -14.10
CA PHE A 291 -4.27 -9.91 -14.02
C PHE A 291 -4.13 -8.56 -13.32
N ASP A 292 -3.45 -8.50 -12.17
CA ASP A 292 -3.21 -7.27 -11.42
C ASP A 292 -2.46 -6.22 -12.24
N GLY A 293 -1.42 -6.67 -12.95
CA GLY A 293 -0.63 -5.83 -13.82
C GLY A 293 -1.41 -5.22 -14.98
N TRP A 294 -2.26 -6.03 -15.62
CA TRP A 294 -3.15 -5.55 -16.67
C TRP A 294 -4.28 -4.67 -16.16
N MET A 295 -4.74 -4.91 -14.93
CA MET A 295 -5.67 -4.04 -14.22
C MET A 295 -5.03 -2.66 -14.00
N LEU A 296 -3.82 -2.59 -13.44
CA LEU A 296 -3.07 -1.34 -13.31
C LEU A 296 -2.89 -0.61 -14.67
N ARG A 297 -2.60 -1.35 -15.74
CA ARG A 297 -2.46 -0.80 -17.09
C ARG A 297 -3.77 -0.24 -17.64
N ASN A 298 -4.93 -0.79 -17.27
CA ASN A 298 -6.23 -0.26 -17.69
C ASN A 298 -6.45 1.15 -17.10
N TRP A 299 -6.17 1.33 -15.81
CA TRP A 299 -6.28 2.62 -15.12
C TRP A 299 -5.33 3.64 -15.74
N TRP A 300 -4.06 3.26 -15.99
CA TRP A 300 -3.13 4.12 -16.70
C TRP A 300 -3.61 4.47 -18.11
N TYR A 301 -4.10 3.50 -18.88
CA TYR A 301 -4.56 3.72 -20.25
C TYR A 301 -5.69 4.75 -20.31
N TYR A 302 -6.65 4.65 -19.39
CA TYR A 302 -7.73 5.63 -19.26
C TYR A 302 -7.20 7.02 -18.86
N LEU A 303 -6.50 7.11 -17.71
CA LEU A 303 -6.02 8.37 -17.16
C LEU A 303 -5.04 9.10 -18.09
N SER A 304 -4.15 8.37 -18.75
CA SER A 304 -3.16 8.95 -19.66
C SER A 304 -3.79 9.61 -20.88
N GLN A 305 -4.92 9.09 -21.37
CA GLN A 305 -5.68 9.71 -22.44
C GLN A 305 -6.51 10.89 -21.94
N LYS A 306 -7.25 10.68 -20.84
CA LYS A 306 -8.06 11.71 -20.19
C LYS A 306 -7.24 12.97 -19.90
N ASN A 307 -6.08 12.80 -19.28
CA ASN A 307 -5.19 13.87 -18.84
C ASN A 307 -4.13 14.26 -19.89
N LYS A 308 -4.14 13.63 -21.08
CA LYS A 308 -3.17 13.85 -22.16
C LYS A 308 -1.71 13.64 -21.72
N TRP A 309 -1.47 12.76 -20.76
CA TRP A 309 -0.14 12.44 -20.25
C TRP A 309 0.71 11.65 -21.25
N SER A 310 0.10 10.82 -22.10
CA SER A 310 0.81 10.02 -23.11
C SER A 310 1.38 10.85 -24.27
N SER A 311 0.96 12.11 -24.40
CA SER A 311 1.38 13.07 -25.43
C SER A 311 2.48 14.03 -24.95
N ALA A 312 2.76 14.07 -23.65
CA ALA A 312 3.81 14.93 -23.11
C ALA A 312 5.16 14.33 -23.51
N LYS A 313 5.85 14.97 -24.47
CA LYS A 313 7.25 14.67 -24.81
C LYS A 313 8.02 14.51 -23.50
N ALA A 314 8.63 13.34 -23.30
CA ALA A 314 9.55 13.10 -22.20
C ALA A 314 10.61 14.21 -22.22
N SER A 315 10.48 15.18 -21.32
CA SER A 315 11.55 16.14 -21.10
C SER A 315 12.65 15.36 -20.39
N SER A 316 13.64 14.92 -21.15
CA SER A 316 14.86 14.31 -20.65
C SER A 316 15.65 15.37 -19.88
N SER A 317 15.23 15.67 -18.66
CA SER A 317 16.04 16.38 -17.68
C SER A 317 16.73 15.33 -16.85
N ALA A 318 17.90 14.88 -17.32
CA ALA A 318 18.83 14.13 -16.51
C ALA A 318 19.21 15.01 -15.31
N VAL A 319 18.67 14.71 -14.14
CA VAL A 319 19.13 15.35 -12.90
C VAL A 319 20.52 14.80 -12.62
N SER A 320 21.53 15.59 -12.99
CA SER A 320 22.92 15.36 -12.64
C SER A 320 23.04 15.35 -11.12
N SER A 321 23.49 14.23 -10.57
CA SER A 321 23.79 14.04 -9.16
C SER A 321 25.02 14.86 -8.79
N THR A 322 24.81 16.08 -8.29
CA THR A 322 25.88 16.81 -7.59
C THR A 322 25.82 16.42 -6.12
N ALA A 323 26.84 15.70 -5.68
CA ALA A 323 27.07 15.37 -4.28
C ALA A 323 27.12 16.65 -3.43
N ILE A 324 26.29 16.73 -2.39
CA ILE A 324 26.32 17.81 -1.41
C ILE A 324 27.33 17.42 -0.34
N THR A 325 28.50 18.05 -0.39
CA THR A 325 29.48 18.06 0.70
C THR A 325 28.91 18.78 1.93
N PRO A 326 29.02 18.26 3.16
CA PRO A 326 28.53 18.95 4.34
C PRO A 326 29.42 20.15 4.68
N ALA A 327 28.84 21.35 4.70
CA ALA A 327 29.48 22.54 5.25
C ALA A 327 29.37 22.54 6.78
N LYS A 328 30.52 22.76 7.43
CA LYS A 328 30.75 22.84 8.87
C LYS A 328 30.40 24.24 9.39
N ALA A 329 29.49 24.35 10.37
CA ALA A 329 29.37 25.47 11.31
C ALA A 329 28.55 24.98 12.52
N ALA A 330 29.14 24.79 13.70
CA ALA A 330 29.58 25.78 14.70
C ALA A 330 28.58 25.82 15.88
N ASP A 331 29.09 25.42 17.04
CA ASP A 331 28.40 25.24 18.32
C ASP A 331 27.64 26.49 18.82
N LYS A 332 26.46 26.26 19.41
CA LYS A 332 26.06 26.96 20.64
C LYS A 332 25.27 26.04 21.57
N ILE A 333 25.91 25.76 22.70
CA ILE A 333 25.40 25.07 23.89
C ILE A 333 24.39 25.99 24.59
N VAL A 334 23.19 25.47 24.86
CA VAL A 334 22.30 26.03 25.89
C VAL A 334 21.79 24.89 26.77
N THR A 335 22.30 24.90 27.99
CA THR A 335 21.96 24.00 29.10
C THR A 335 20.54 24.30 29.59
N SER A 336 19.69 23.29 29.72
CA SER A 336 18.46 23.39 30.53
C SER A 336 18.17 22.09 31.27
N THR A 337 17.66 22.26 32.48
CA THR A 337 17.77 21.39 33.65
C THR A 337 16.75 20.26 33.71
N LYS A 338 17.25 19.13 34.23
CA LYS A 338 16.58 17.88 34.60
C LYS A 338 15.41 18.08 35.58
N ALA A 339 14.26 17.47 35.28
CA ALA A 339 13.24 17.12 36.27
C ALA A 339 12.89 15.63 36.10
N THR A 340 12.94 14.91 37.22
CA THR A 340 12.86 13.45 37.30
C THR A 340 11.49 13.09 37.87
N THR A 341 10.70 12.28 37.18
CA THR A 341 9.56 11.59 37.79
C THR A 341 9.57 10.11 37.40
N LYS A 342 9.38 9.29 38.43
CA LYS A 342 9.48 7.84 38.48
C LYS A 342 8.13 7.26 38.05
N ALA A 343 8.09 6.52 36.94
CA ALA A 343 6.89 5.80 36.51
C ALA A 343 6.95 4.36 37.04
N THR A 344 5.95 4.02 37.86
CA THR A 344 5.70 2.68 38.39
C THR A 344 4.95 1.85 37.33
N ALA A 345 5.41 0.62 37.11
CA ALA A 345 4.77 -0.35 36.23
C ALA A 345 3.52 -0.95 36.88
N THR A 346 2.39 -0.97 36.15
CA THR A 346 1.26 -1.86 36.45
C THR A 346 0.53 -2.26 35.16
N SER A 347 0.04 -3.49 35.18
CA SER A 347 -0.48 -4.38 34.13
C SER A 347 -1.65 -3.88 33.26
N SER A 348 -1.71 -4.45 32.05
CA SER A 348 -2.78 -4.39 31.04
C SER A 348 -4.19 -4.62 31.59
N PRO A 349 -5.23 -3.97 31.02
CA PRO A 349 -6.59 -4.48 31.09
C PRO A 349 -7.03 -5.16 29.79
N VAL A 350 -7.87 -6.17 30.01
CA VAL A 350 -8.58 -7.02 29.05
C VAL A 350 -9.57 -6.21 28.21
N VAL A 351 -9.69 -6.57 26.93
CA VAL A 351 -10.66 -6.04 25.96
C VAL A 351 -12.09 -6.23 26.44
N SER A 352 -12.81 -5.12 26.62
CA SER A 352 -14.27 -5.04 26.68
C SER A 352 -14.71 -3.84 25.84
N ALA A 353 -15.82 -3.99 25.12
CA ALA A 353 -16.46 -2.94 24.32
C ALA A 353 -16.60 -1.64 25.13
N GLY A 354 -15.95 -0.58 24.68
CA GLY A 354 -15.87 0.70 25.39
C GLY A 354 -16.22 1.88 24.48
N ASP A 355 -16.98 2.81 25.04
CA ASP A 355 -17.57 4.00 24.42
C ASP A 355 -16.59 4.81 23.55
N ASN A 356 -16.86 4.87 22.25
CA ASN A 356 -16.20 5.80 21.31
C ASN A 356 -16.73 7.25 21.42
N ALA A 357 -17.58 7.53 22.40
CA ALA A 357 -18.21 8.83 22.60
C ALA A 357 -17.16 9.86 23.08
N GLY A 358 -16.59 10.62 22.14
CA GLY A 358 -15.73 11.77 22.43
C GLY A 358 -14.31 11.68 21.86
N LYS A 359 -13.89 10.53 21.33
CA LYS A 359 -12.62 10.42 20.60
C LYS A 359 -12.77 10.97 19.19
N THR A 360 -11.78 11.72 18.74
CA THR A 360 -11.72 12.24 17.37
C THR A 360 -10.73 11.45 16.54
N VAL A 361 -11.13 11.03 15.35
CA VAL A 361 -10.30 10.26 14.41
C VAL A 361 -9.28 11.18 13.72
N ALA A 362 -8.04 10.71 13.66
CA ALA A 362 -6.91 11.40 13.03
C ALA A 362 -7.09 11.59 11.52
N ALA A 363 -6.30 12.49 10.91
CA ALA A 363 -6.22 12.58 9.46
C ALA A 363 -5.82 11.22 8.87
N TRP A 364 -6.52 10.82 7.82
CA TRP A 364 -6.41 9.56 7.11
C TRP A 364 -6.73 8.29 7.91
N ALA A 365 -7.16 8.38 9.15
CA ALA A 365 -7.68 7.21 9.85
C ALA A 365 -9.14 6.92 9.43
N GLN A 366 -9.52 5.65 9.53
CA GLN A 366 -10.89 5.21 9.25
C GLN A 366 -11.86 5.81 10.28
N CYS A 367 -12.98 6.33 9.80
CA CYS A 367 -14.04 6.95 10.59
C CYS A 367 -15.43 6.35 10.31
N GLY A 368 -15.51 5.32 9.48
CA GLY A 368 -16.78 4.68 9.13
C GLY A 368 -16.59 3.52 8.16
N GLY A 369 -17.71 2.85 7.85
CA GLY A 369 -17.76 1.64 7.03
C GLY A 369 -18.65 0.57 7.64
N GLY A 370 -19.17 -0.35 6.82
CA GLY A 370 -20.15 -1.37 7.21
C GLY A 370 -19.78 -2.22 8.43
N ASN A 371 -18.49 -2.42 8.70
CA ASN A 371 -17.99 -3.19 9.86
C ASN A 371 -17.16 -2.33 10.85
N TRP A 372 -17.15 -1.01 10.70
CA TRP A 372 -16.34 -0.13 11.54
C TRP A 372 -16.96 0.04 12.93
N THR A 373 -16.24 -0.38 13.96
CA THR A 373 -16.66 -0.26 15.38
C THR A 373 -15.90 0.83 16.14
N GLY A 374 -14.99 1.56 15.49
CA GLY A 374 -14.20 2.62 16.11
C GLY A 374 -14.91 3.98 16.15
N ALA A 375 -14.15 5.03 16.47
CA ALA A 375 -14.67 6.40 16.50
C ALA A 375 -15.11 6.88 15.11
N THR A 376 -16.16 7.70 15.04
CA THR A 376 -16.74 8.16 13.76
C THR A 376 -16.62 9.67 13.54
N LYS A 377 -16.27 10.43 14.59
CA LYS A 377 -16.09 11.87 14.52
C LYS A 377 -14.63 12.18 14.17
N CYS A 378 -14.39 12.88 13.08
CA CYS A 378 -13.03 13.33 12.75
C CYS A 378 -12.55 14.48 13.64
N GLY A 379 -11.23 14.63 13.76
CA GLY A 379 -10.58 15.77 14.40
C GLY A 379 -10.95 17.11 13.77
N ALA A 380 -10.58 18.20 14.45
CA ALA A 380 -10.85 19.55 13.94
C ALA A 380 -10.17 19.77 12.58
N GLY A 381 -10.91 20.37 11.63
CA GLY A 381 -10.43 20.62 10.26
C GLY A 381 -10.51 19.41 9.31
N LEU A 382 -11.08 18.29 9.77
CA LEU A 382 -11.23 17.06 8.99
C LEU A 382 -12.72 16.72 8.82
N LYS A 383 -13.07 16.03 7.74
CA LYS A 383 -14.40 15.49 7.48
C LYS A 383 -14.32 14.00 7.25
N CYS A 384 -15.29 13.26 7.82
CA CYS A 384 -15.46 11.85 7.53
C CYS A 384 -16.08 11.72 6.13
N THR A 385 -15.26 11.36 5.16
CA THR A 385 -15.66 11.20 3.76
C THR A 385 -15.87 9.72 3.50
N LYS A 386 -17.07 9.35 3.04
CA LYS A 386 -17.37 7.98 2.59
C LYS A 386 -16.65 7.74 1.27
N HIS A 387 -15.89 6.64 1.19
CA HIS A 387 -15.24 6.20 -0.04
C HIS A 387 -16.01 5.05 -0.67
N ASN A 388 -16.41 4.05 0.12
CA ASN A 388 -17.31 2.97 -0.28
C ASN A 388 -18.15 2.53 0.93
N ASP A 389 -18.93 1.46 0.78
CA ASP A 389 -19.82 0.95 1.84
C ASP A 389 -19.08 0.43 3.07
N TYR A 390 -17.82 -0.01 2.91
CA TYR A 390 -17.00 -0.60 3.97
C TYR A 390 -15.92 0.34 4.52
N TYR A 391 -15.72 1.51 3.90
CA TYR A 391 -14.65 2.44 4.25
C TYR A 391 -15.09 3.91 4.15
N SER A 392 -14.90 4.63 5.24
CA SER A 392 -14.94 6.09 5.30
C SER A 392 -13.70 6.60 6.05
N GLN A 393 -13.16 7.73 5.63
CA GLN A 393 -11.89 8.24 6.11
C GLN A 393 -11.98 9.72 6.51
N CYS A 394 -11.23 10.10 7.55
CA CYS A 394 -11.04 11.51 7.87
C CYS A 394 -10.08 12.18 6.90
N THR A 395 -10.61 12.93 5.95
CA THR A 395 -9.83 13.72 5.00
C THR A 395 -9.76 15.18 5.46
N PRO A 396 -8.66 15.90 5.19
CA PRO A 396 -8.64 17.37 5.30
C PRO A 396 -9.81 18.02 4.55
N ASN A 397 -10.36 19.08 5.14
CA ASN A 397 -11.45 19.87 4.54
C ASN A 397 -11.01 20.74 3.37
#